data_AF-A0A7W1IMM3-F1
#
_entry.id   AF-A0A7W1IMM3-F1
#
_cell.length_a   1.000
_cell.length_b   1.000
_cell.length_c   1.000
_cell.angle_alpha   90.00
_cell.angle_beta   90.00
_cell.angle_gamma   90.00
#
_symmetry.space_group_name_H-M   'P 1'
#
loop_
_entity.id
_entity.type
_entity.pdbx_description
1 polymer ?
#
loop_
_entity_poly.entity_id
_entity_poly.type
_entity_poly.pdbx_seq_one_letter_code
_entity_poly.pdbx_strand_id
1 'polypeptide(L)'
;MSIMEQNLEEENDWKEYFNHQSFSPELWAARFGHTVGCGDLRQYSFPDKTFQSWVHSLFEILHTKGKTGELRKSLLTNEERKIIDDEIEGGL
;
A
#
# COMPACT_ATOMS: atom_id res chain seq x y z
N MET A 1 -13.06 -11.10 23.34
CA MET A 1 -12.83 -11.05 21.90
C MET A 1 -12.06 -12.30 21.51
N SER A 2 -12.60 -13.10 20.60
CA SER A 2 -11.96 -14.28 20.04
C SER A 2 -10.87 -13.88 19.05
N ILE A 3 -9.93 -14.79 18.76
CA ILE A 3 -8.87 -14.57 17.77
C ILE A 3 -9.46 -14.21 16.39
N MET A 4 -10.61 -14.79 16.04
CA MET A 4 -11.29 -14.48 14.78
C MET A 4 -11.82 -13.04 14.73
N GLU A 5 -12.35 -12.53 15.84
CA GLU A 5 -12.85 -11.15 15.92
C GLU A 5 -11.69 -10.14 15.84
N GLN A 6 -10.56 -10.43 16.50
CA GLN A 6 -9.36 -9.58 16.42
C GLN A 6 -8.78 -9.51 15.00
N ASN A 7 -8.66 -10.66 14.32
CA ASN A 7 -8.16 -10.70 12.95
C ASN A 7 -9.06 -9.95 11.97
N LEU A 8 -10.38 -9.90 12.23
CA LEU A 8 -11.34 -9.19 11.39
C LEU A 8 -11.27 -7.67 11.64
N GLU A 9 -11.13 -7.25 12.89
CA GLU A 9 -10.92 -5.84 13.23
C GLU A 9 -9.64 -5.30 12.57
N GLU A 10 -8.52 -6.01 12.74
CA GLU A 10 -7.25 -5.63 12.10
C GLU A 10 -7.35 -5.61 10.56
N GLU A 11 -8.04 -6.59 9.95
CA GLU A 11 -8.28 -6.57 8.50
C GLU A 11 -9.04 -5.31 8.07
N ASN A 12 -10.08 -4.90 8.80
CA ASN A 12 -10.87 -3.73 8.46
C ASN A 12 -10.07 -2.43 8.58
N ASP A 13 -9.24 -2.29 9.62
CA ASP A 13 -8.34 -1.15 9.78
C ASP A 13 -7.39 -1.02 8.57
N TRP A 14 -6.80 -2.14 8.14
CA TRP A 14 -5.95 -2.14 6.94
C TRP A 14 -6.72 -1.85 5.66
N LYS A 15 -7.95 -2.37 5.53
CA LYS A 15 -8.80 -2.08 4.37
C LYS A 15 -9.13 -0.60 4.25
N GLU A 16 -9.39 0.07 5.38
CA GLU A 16 -9.62 1.50 5.44
C GLU A 16 -8.35 2.28 5.09
N TYR A 17 -7.22 1.96 5.74
CA TYR A 17 -5.93 2.60 5.49
C TYR A 17 -5.51 2.52 4.02
N PHE A 18 -5.61 1.35 3.40
CA PHE A 18 -5.23 1.15 2.01
C PHE A 18 -6.30 1.62 1.01
N ASN A 19 -7.54 1.84 1.46
CA ASN A 19 -8.69 2.09 0.58
C ASN A 19 -8.68 1.15 -0.64
N HIS A 20 -8.53 -0.15 -0.38
CA HIS A 20 -8.22 -1.16 -1.39
C HIS A 20 -9.31 -1.30 -2.48
N GLN A 21 -10.51 -0.77 -2.23
CA GLN A 21 -11.63 -0.77 -3.18
C GLN A 21 -11.47 0.32 -4.25
N SER A 22 -10.76 1.40 -3.94
CA SER A 22 -10.56 2.54 -4.84
C SER A 22 -9.26 2.46 -5.63
N PHE A 23 -8.31 1.62 -5.19
CA PHE A 23 -6.98 1.55 -5.78
C PHE A 23 -6.56 0.11 -6.08
N SER A 24 -5.87 -0.09 -7.20
CA SER A 24 -5.05 -1.28 -7.38
C SER A 24 -3.79 -1.20 -6.50
N PRO A 25 -3.12 -2.32 -6.21
CA PRO A 25 -1.87 -2.32 -5.46
C PRO A 25 -0.81 -1.40 -6.11
N GLU A 26 -0.72 -1.41 -7.43
CA GLU A 26 0.24 -0.60 -8.20
C GLU A 26 -0.05 0.89 -8.09
N LEU A 27 -1.31 1.28 -8.24
CA LEU A 27 -1.70 2.68 -8.16
C LEU A 27 -1.53 3.22 -6.74
N TRP A 28 -1.89 2.40 -5.74
CA TRP A 28 -1.67 2.74 -4.34
C TRP A 28 -0.18 2.90 -4.05
N ALA A 29 0.66 1.93 -4.46
CA ALA A 29 2.11 2.00 -4.29
C ALA A 29 2.71 3.26 -4.95
N ALA A 30 2.27 3.58 -6.17
CA ALA A 30 2.75 4.75 -6.89
C ALA A 30 2.45 6.04 -6.12
N ARG A 31 1.22 6.17 -5.59
CA ARG A 31 0.73 7.39 -4.94
C ARG A 31 1.17 7.53 -3.49
N PHE A 32 1.16 6.45 -2.73
CA PHE A 32 1.28 6.48 -1.27
C PHE A 32 2.39 5.58 -0.73
N GLY A 33 3.13 4.87 -1.59
CA GLY A 33 4.16 3.93 -1.13
C GLY A 33 5.26 4.55 -0.25
N HIS A 34 5.46 5.87 -0.32
CA HIS A 34 6.41 6.60 0.55
C HIS A 34 5.88 6.85 1.97
N THR A 35 4.59 6.67 2.23
CA THR A 35 3.98 6.83 3.56
C THR A 35 4.03 5.55 4.38
N VAL A 36 4.31 4.41 3.73
CA VAL A 36 4.50 3.12 4.40
C VAL A 36 5.87 3.12 5.07
N GLY A 37 5.87 3.04 6.41
CA GLY A 37 7.08 2.93 7.21
C GLY A 37 7.72 1.53 7.17
N CYS A 38 8.41 1.16 8.24
CA CYS A 38 9.02 -0.16 8.37
C CYS A 38 7.95 -1.23 8.63
N GLY A 39 7.84 -2.23 7.75
CA GLY A 39 6.96 -3.38 7.95
C GLY A 39 6.82 -4.24 6.70
N ASP A 40 6.31 -5.46 6.89
CA ASP A 40 5.92 -6.35 5.79
C ASP A 40 4.63 -7.07 6.17
N LEU A 41 3.52 -6.70 5.52
CA LEU A 41 2.23 -7.32 5.78
C LEU A 41 2.04 -8.66 5.05
N ARG A 42 3.02 -9.13 4.26
CA ARG A 42 2.96 -10.46 3.61
C ARG A 42 2.93 -11.62 4.60
N GLN A 43 3.46 -11.41 5.81
CA GLN A 43 3.46 -12.44 6.86
C GLN A 43 2.07 -12.67 7.49
N TYR A 44 1.10 -11.78 7.25
CA TYR A 44 -0.23 -11.85 7.83
C TYR A 44 -1.18 -12.66 6.95
N SER A 45 -2.07 -13.42 7.60
CA SER A 45 -3.19 -14.11 6.96
C SER A 45 -4.48 -13.37 7.28
N PHE A 46 -5.10 -12.79 6.26
CA PHE A 46 -6.38 -12.11 6.38
C PHE A 46 -7.54 -13.08 6.09
N PRO A 47 -8.67 -12.99 6.81
CA PRO A 47 -9.92 -13.66 6.45
C PRO A 47 -10.32 -13.51 4.97
N ASP A 48 -10.30 -12.30 4.43
CA ASP A 48 -10.58 -12.02 3.01
C ASP A 48 -9.35 -12.29 2.13
N LYS A 49 -9.45 -13.34 1.31
CA LYS A 49 -8.34 -13.75 0.43
C LYS A 49 -8.10 -12.83 -0.76
N THR A 50 -9.10 -12.05 -1.16
CA THR A 50 -8.92 -11.03 -2.21
C THR A 50 -8.09 -9.89 -1.64
N PHE A 51 -8.45 -9.41 -0.46
CA PHE A 51 -7.68 -8.38 0.24
C PHE A 51 -6.28 -8.86 0.60
N GLN A 52 -6.13 -10.09 1.10
CA GLN A 52 -4.82 -10.68 1.36
C GLN A 52 -3.92 -10.64 0.11
N SER A 53 -4.45 -11.07 -1.04
CA SER A 53 -3.70 -11.08 -2.29
C SER A 53 -3.32 -9.67 -2.74
N TRP A 54 -4.21 -8.70 -2.53
CA TRP A 54 -3.96 -7.29 -2.81
C TRP A 54 -2.81 -6.74 -1.95
N VAL A 55 -2.84 -6.98 -0.63
CA VAL A 55 -1.78 -6.56 0.31
C VAL A 55 -0.46 -7.23 -0.03
N HIS A 56 -0.48 -8.52 -0.34
CA HIS A 56 0.73 -9.25 -0.68
C HIS A 56 1.39 -8.69 -1.94
N SER A 57 0.59 -8.39 -2.96
CA SER A 57 1.05 -7.73 -4.19
C SER A 57 1.62 -6.33 -3.92
N LEU A 58 0.95 -5.54 -3.07
CA LEU A 58 1.44 -4.21 -2.68
C LEU A 58 2.82 -4.31 -2.03
N PHE A 59 3.00 -5.17 -1.03
CA PHE A 59 4.28 -5.27 -0.33
C PHE A 59 5.36 -5.94 -1.17
N GLU A 60 5.02 -6.75 -2.18
CA GLU A 60 5.99 -7.20 -3.17
C GLU A 60 6.49 -6.04 -4.04
N ILE A 61 5.60 -5.13 -4.46
CA ILE A 61 5.96 -3.91 -5.19
C ILE A 61 6.87 -3.02 -4.34
N LEU A 62 6.50 -2.74 -3.09
CA LEU A 62 7.25 -1.85 -2.19
C LEU A 62 8.65 -2.40 -1.88
N HIS A 63 8.81 -3.72 -1.77
CA HIS A 63 10.12 -4.36 -1.55
C HIS A 63 10.93 -4.54 -2.83
N THR A 64 10.33 -4.40 -4.01
CA THR A 64 11.04 -4.49 -5.28
C THR A 64 11.72 -3.17 -5.60
N LYS A 65 13.06 -3.14 -5.49
CA LYS A 65 13.86 -1.93 -5.72
C LYS A 65 13.52 -1.27 -7.05
N GLY A 66 13.14 0.02 -6.99
CA GLY A 66 12.85 0.84 -8.15
C GLY A 66 11.43 0.69 -8.72
N LYS A 67 10.66 -0.32 -8.30
CA LYS A 67 9.34 -0.61 -8.88
C LYS A 67 8.36 0.54 -8.67
N THR A 68 8.32 1.12 -7.49
CA THR A 68 7.48 2.30 -7.20
C THR A 68 7.83 3.49 -8.11
N GLY A 69 9.11 3.71 -8.39
CA GLY A 69 9.55 4.77 -9.31
C GLY A 69 9.11 4.52 -10.76
N GLU A 70 9.15 3.26 -11.22
CA GLU A 70 8.61 2.88 -12.53
C GLU A 70 7.10 3.12 -12.60
N LEU A 71 6.36 2.69 -11.58
CA LEU A 71 4.91 2.85 -11.50
C LEU A 71 4.50 4.33 -11.46
N ARG A 72 5.22 5.18 -10.72
CA ARG A 72 5.01 6.63 -10.74
C ARG A 72 5.18 7.22 -12.14
N LYS A 73 6.14 6.71 -12.92
CA LYS A 73 6.36 7.17 -14.31
C LYS A 73 5.23 6.75 -15.25
N SER A 74 4.69 5.54 -15.07
CA SER A 74 3.66 5.00 -15.97
C SER A 74 2.23 5.38 -15.60
N LEU A 75 1.92 5.51 -14.30
CA LEU A 75 0.54 5.67 -13.82
C LEU A 75 0.17 7.10 -13.43
N LEU A 76 1.15 7.94 -13.10
CA LEU A 76 0.90 9.29 -12.59
C LEU A 76 1.25 10.36 -13.63
N THR A 77 0.57 11.51 -13.50
CA THR A 77 0.91 12.74 -14.22
C THR A 77 2.15 13.40 -13.63
N ASN A 78 2.73 14.38 -14.36
CA ASN A 78 3.85 15.16 -13.85
C ASN A 78 3.49 15.95 -12.58
N GLU A 79 2.25 16.44 -12.49
CA GLU A 79 1.77 17.20 -11.34
C GLU A 79 1.67 16.33 -10.10
N GLU A 80 1.06 15.14 -10.22
CA GLU A 80 0.98 14.17 -9.13
C GLU A 80 2.37 13.73 -8.66
N ARG A 81 3.30 13.49 -9.59
CA ARG A 81 4.69 13.17 -9.24
C ARG A 81 5.35 14.28 -8.44
N LYS A 82 5.16 15.53 -8.85
CA LYS A 82 5.73 16.69 -8.16
C LYS A 82 5.20 16.80 -6.72
N ILE A 83 3.90 16.61 -6.51
CA ILE A 83 3.30 16.62 -5.17
C ILE A 83 3.96 15.57 -4.28
N ILE A 84 4.14 14.35 -4.80
CA ILE A 84 4.79 13.27 -4.06
C ILE A 84 6.26 13.58 -3.76
N ASP A 85 6.98 14.14 -4.71
CA ASP A 85 8.38 14.54 -4.50
C ASP A 85 8.46 15.63 -3.41
N ASP A 86 7.57 16.62 -3.43
CA ASP A 86 7.45 17.67 -2.41
C ASP A 86 7.11 17.07 -1.01
N GLU A 87 6.23 16.06 -0.94
CA GLU A 87 5.90 15.34 0.31
C GLU A 87 7.09 14.56 0.88
N ILE A 88 7.89 13.93 0.01
CA ILE A 88 9.09 13.18 0.41
C ILE A 88 10.19 14.13 0.90
N GLU A 89 10.40 15.25 0.20
CA GLU A 89 11.41 16.25 0.56
C GLU A 89 11.03 17.04 1.83
N GLY A 90 9.73 17.30 2.03
CA GLY A 90 9.20 17.98 3.21
C GLY A 90 9.10 17.10 4.47
N GLY A 91 9.32 15.79 4.36
CA GLY A 91 9.20 14.81 5.44
C GLY A 91 10.54 14.25 5.92
N LEU A 92 11.34 15.06 6.64
CA LEU A 92 12.38 14.61 7.58
C LEU A 92 12.37 15.45 8.85
#